data_AF-A0A9P6XIN9-F1
#
_entry.id   AF-A0A9P6XIN9-F1
#
_cell.length_a   1.000
_cell.length_b   1.000
_cell.length_c   1.000
_cell.angle_alpha   90.00
_cell.angle_beta   90.00
_cell.angle_gamma   90.00
#
_symmetry.space_group_name_H-M   'P 1'
#
loop_
_entity.id
_entity.type
_entity.pdbx_description
1 polymer ?
#
loop_
_entity_poly.entity_id
_entity_poly.type
_entity_poly.pdbx_seq_one_letter_code
_entity_poly.pdbx_strand_id
1 'polypeptide(L)'
;MSTTMSAIVPSHSELDTLNNFEKLKRLCPAFSKGCPYSDLEELNSLAVNRGEASRCPAFMQGCPFSSRSKEEITELMIQIPKDHPILTIPELPSCDEGVTLVESLNQFLQKSQFEQDQQQKITGTQSDILENPQLASAMREGTKIVHKAAETSVFTKRFLRGDISADEYGRYINSLYFVYLYMESLLEEYKDHPAVKLIYFPRELNRKETLEKDLAFFYGPERAAALANPQTMTPAVKSYVKAMKDACNVNPALLIAHSYSRYLGDLSGGQILSKRLKKHILHYDDTTWDSSEGLNFYYFNNLGNQAEFKNFYRERLDSAKVNAVTRDLIVTEAVKSFELNIALFDEIQDLSDAGKLEVTSFKPQNDMFTTPKEKASIRNDRLSHIHWLTVAAATVAVGAVIHHRFLK
;
A
#
# COMPACT_ATOMS: atom_id res chain seq x y z
N MET A 1 -43.10 -19.48 22.75
CA MET A 1 -42.94 -20.52 21.71
C MET A 1 -42.03 -19.94 20.65
N SER A 2 -40.76 -20.33 20.68
CA SER A 2 -39.73 -19.79 19.77
C SER A 2 -39.61 -20.73 18.59
N THR A 3 -39.89 -20.23 17.39
CA THR A 3 -39.79 -20.98 16.13
C THR A 3 -38.39 -20.74 15.55
N THR A 4 -37.49 -21.71 15.71
CA THR A 4 -36.19 -21.72 15.05
C THR A 4 -36.37 -22.06 13.58
N MET A 5 -36.15 -21.08 12.69
CA MET A 5 -35.97 -21.36 11.26
C MET A 5 -34.57 -21.93 11.04
N SER A 6 -34.49 -23.20 10.67
CA SER A 6 -33.26 -23.86 10.26
C SER A 6 -32.89 -23.37 8.86
N ALA A 7 -31.75 -22.68 8.72
CA ALA A 7 -31.21 -22.32 7.41
C ALA A 7 -30.77 -23.60 6.68
N ILE A 8 -31.34 -23.83 5.50
CA ILE A 8 -30.95 -24.95 4.63
C ILE A 8 -29.68 -24.53 3.89
N VAL A 9 -28.56 -25.18 4.21
CA VAL A 9 -27.29 -25.04 3.49
C VAL A 9 -27.41 -25.82 2.16
N PRO A 10 -27.08 -25.23 1.00
CA PRO A 10 -27.11 -25.95 -0.27
C PRO A 10 -26.01 -27.04 -0.28
N SER A 11 -26.38 -28.26 -0.66
CA SER A 11 -25.44 -29.39 -0.77
C SER A 11 -24.41 -29.10 -1.86
N HIS A 12 -23.13 -29.05 -1.49
CA HIS A 12 -22.03 -29.08 -2.45
C HIS A 12 -21.81 -30.53 -2.91
N SER A 13 -22.21 -30.82 -4.14
CA SER A 13 -22.19 -32.17 -4.74
C SER A 13 -20.84 -32.87 -4.72
N GLU A 14 -19.74 -32.13 -4.59
CA GLU A 14 -18.38 -32.69 -4.56
C GLU A 14 -17.85 -32.88 -3.12
N LEU A 15 -18.37 -32.14 -2.14
CA LEU A 15 -18.04 -32.31 -0.71
C LEU A 15 -18.74 -33.51 -0.08
N ASP A 16 -19.90 -33.89 -0.60
CA ASP A 16 -20.61 -35.11 -0.15
C ASP A 16 -19.92 -36.40 -0.65
N THR A 17 -18.97 -36.27 -1.58
CA THR A 17 -18.17 -37.40 -2.11
C THR A 17 -16.80 -37.56 -1.44
N LEU A 18 -16.41 -36.62 -0.57
CA LEU A 18 -15.19 -36.65 0.23
C LEU A 18 -15.30 -37.61 1.44
N ASN A 19 -15.96 -38.75 1.26
CA ASN A 19 -16.09 -39.77 2.31
C ASN A 19 -14.86 -40.70 2.40
N ASN A 20 -13.87 -40.51 1.51
CA ASN A 20 -12.72 -41.40 1.42
C ASN A 20 -11.41 -40.62 1.53
N PHE A 21 -11.01 -40.37 2.78
CA PHE A 21 -9.71 -39.77 3.15
C PHE A 21 -8.53 -40.56 2.56
N GLU A 22 -8.70 -41.86 2.31
CA GLU A 22 -7.71 -42.74 1.69
C GLU A 22 -7.49 -42.42 0.20
N LYS A 23 -8.52 -41.93 -0.51
CA LYS A 23 -8.42 -41.45 -1.89
C LYS A 23 -7.62 -40.14 -1.96
N LEU A 24 -7.83 -39.26 -0.97
CA LEU A 24 -7.08 -38.00 -0.81
C LEU A 24 -5.59 -38.24 -0.52
N LYS A 25 -5.28 -39.21 0.37
CA LYS A 25 -3.90 -39.65 0.64
C LYS A 25 -3.17 -40.18 -0.60
N ARG A 26 -3.88 -40.79 -1.55
CA ARG A 26 -3.27 -41.37 -2.77
C ARG A 26 -3.05 -40.38 -3.90
N LEU A 27 -3.87 -39.32 -3.98
CA LEU A 27 -3.87 -38.38 -5.11
C LEU A 27 -3.04 -37.11 -4.84
N CYS A 28 -2.94 -36.68 -3.58
CA CYS A 28 -2.21 -35.48 -3.21
C CYS A 28 -0.86 -35.84 -2.56
N PRO A 29 0.29 -35.45 -3.16
CA PRO A 29 1.61 -35.70 -2.57
C PRO A 29 1.76 -35.14 -1.15
N ALA A 30 1.07 -34.04 -0.82
CA ALA A 30 1.10 -33.43 0.51
C ALA A 30 0.42 -34.27 1.61
N PHE A 31 -0.50 -35.17 1.23
CA PHE A 31 -1.22 -36.07 2.14
C PHE A 31 -0.76 -37.54 2.01
N SER A 32 0.25 -37.80 1.19
CA SER A 32 0.79 -39.15 0.93
C SER A 32 1.26 -39.88 2.18
N LYS A 33 1.59 -39.15 3.25
CA LYS A 33 2.00 -39.68 4.56
C LYS A 33 0.96 -39.53 5.67
N GLY A 34 -0.26 -39.08 5.37
CA GLY A 34 -1.27 -38.71 6.38
C GLY A 34 -1.52 -37.20 6.39
N CYS A 35 -2.31 -36.72 7.35
CA CYS A 35 -2.53 -35.28 7.52
C CYS A 35 -1.18 -34.63 7.86
N PRO A 36 -0.70 -33.61 7.12
CA PRO A 36 0.60 -32.97 7.39
C PRO A 36 0.66 -32.23 8.75
N TYR A 37 -0.45 -32.24 9.50
CA TYR A 37 -0.58 -31.65 10.83
C TYR A 37 -0.97 -32.67 11.91
N SER A 38 -0.95 -33.98 11.61
CA SER A 38 -1.33 -35.01 12.60
C SER A 38 -0.31 -35.19 13.72
N ASP A 39 0.98 -35.03 13.42
CA ASP A 39 2.06 -35.16 14.41
C ASP A 39 2.79 -33.83 14.58
N LEU A 40 2.19 -32.97 15.40
CA LEU A 40 2.75 -31.65 15.73
C LEU A 40 4.02 -31.73 16.62
N GLU A 41 4.36 -32.90 17.17
CA GLU A 41 5.57 -33.09 17.97
C GLU A 41 6.86 -33.27 17.14
N GLU A 42 6.80 -33.86 15.93
CA GLU A 42 7.98 -34.06 15.06
C GLU A 42 8.36 -32.81 14.24
N LEU A 43 7.51 -31.79 14.21
CA LEU A 43 7.70 -30.53 13.47
C LEU A 43 8.72 -29.57 14.11
N ASN A 44 9.40 -29.96 15.19
CA ASN A 44 10.46 -29.16 15.81
C ASN A 44 11.77 -29.11 15.01
N SER A 45 11.95 -29.97 13.99
CA SER A 45 13.18 -30.01 13.18
C SER A 45 13.13 -29.21 11.86
N LEU A 46 11.98 -28.65 11.48
CA LEU A 46 11.82 -27.79 10.31
C LEU A 46 11.50 -26.35 10.75
N ALA A 47 12.52 -25.67 11.28
CA ALA A 47 12.47 -24.29 11.74
C ALA A 47 12.22 -23.22 10.64
N VAL A 48 11.74 -23.61 9.45
CA VAL A 48 11.48 -22.69 8.32
C VAL A 48 9.98 -22.46 8.09
N ASN A 49 9.08 -23.29 8.64
CA ASN A 49 7.64 -23.18 8.38
C ASN A 49 6.76 -23.08 9.65
N ARG A 50 7.25 -22.44 10.71
CA ARG A 50 6.38 -21.83 11.73
C ARG A 50 6.32 -20.32 11.51
N GLY A 51 5.64 -19.92 10.44
CA GLY A 51 5.31 -18.52 10.19
C GLY A 51 4.27 -17.99 11.19
N GLU A 52 3.39 -17.13 10.69
CA GLU A 52 2.37 -16.38 11.45
C GLU A 52 1.35 -17.24 12.22
N ALA A 53 1.22 -18.53 11.88
CA ALA A 53 0.30 -19.46 12.52
C ALA A 53 0.58 -19.67 14.03
N SER A 54 1.85 -19.61 14.47
CA SER A 54 2.19 -19.70 15.90
C SER A 54 1.90 -18.42 16.69
N ARG A 55 1.54 -17.32 16.00
CA ARG A 55 1.10 -16.06 16.62
C ARG A 55 -0.42 -15.99 16.78
N CYS A 56 -1.16 -16.93 16.16
CA CYS A 56 -2.60 -17.03 16.30
C CYS A 56 -2.94 -17.79 17.60
N PRO A 57 -3.69 -17.17 18.54
CA PRO A 57 -4.09 -17.81 19.80
C PRO A 57 -4.80 -19.15 19.61
N ALA A 58 -5.52 -19.32 18.50
CA ALA A 58 -6.29 -20.52 18.18
C ALA A 58 -5.44 -21.77 17.86
N PHE A 59 -4.16 -21.59 17.51
CA PHE A 59 -3.24 -22.68 17.16
C PHE A 59 -2.15 -22.92 18.21
N MET A 60 -2.18 -22.18 19.33
CA MET A 60 -1.16 -22.30 20.39
C MET A 60 -1.10 -23.70 21.03
N GLN A 61 -2.20 -24.47 20.97
CA GLN A 61 -2.30 -25.81 21.55
C GLN A 61 -2.34 -26.92 20.48
N GLY A 62 -2.00 -26.60 19.22
CA GLY A 62 -2.06 -27.52 18.10
C GLY A 62 -3.28 -27.30 17.19
N CYS A 63 -3.53 -28.24 16.27
CA CYS A 63 -4.61 -28.13 15.29
C CYS A 63 -5.98 -28.25 15.97
N PRO A 64 -6.83 -27.20 15.98
CA PRO A 64 -8.11 -27.20 16.69
C PRO A 64 -9.14 -28.15 16.06
N PHE A 65 -8.87 -28.68 14.87
CA PHE A 65 -9.76 -29.52 14.07
C PHE A 65 -9.41 -31.01 14.12
N SER A 66 -8.31 -31.39 14.78
CA SER A 66 -7.72 -32.74 14.71
C SER A 66 -8.62 -33.88 15.24
N SER A 67 -9.68 -33.55 15.99
CA SER A 67 -10.54 -34.53 16.67
C SER A 67 -12.03 -34.16 16.68
N ARG A 68 -12.48 -33.28 15.78
CA ARG A 68 -13.85 -32.72 15.81
C ARG A 68 -14.70 -33.22 14.64
N SER A 69 -15.99 -33.43 14.90
CA SER A 69 -17.01 -33.74 13.89
C SER A 69 -17.28 -32.54 12.97
N LYS A 70 -17.90 -32.80 11.81
CA LYS A 70 -18.24 -31.77 10.82
C LYS A 70 -19.15 -30.69 11.42
N GLU A 71 -20.05 -31.08 12.30
CA GLU A 71 -20.98 -30.23 13.01
C GLU A 71 -20.25 -29.32 14.02
N GLU A 72 -19.31 -29.86 14.80
CA GLU A 72 -18.50 -29.11 15.76
C GLU A 72 -17.54 -28.13 15.08
N ILE A 73 -16.99 -28.50 13.92
CA ILE A 73 -16.17 -27.60 13.10
C ILE A 73 -17.02 -26.44 12.59
N THR A 74 -18.26 -26.72 12.16
CA THR A 74 -19.19 -25.70 11.64
C THR A 74 -19.59 -24.69 12.73
N GLU A 75 -19.86 -25.15 13.95
CA GLU A 75 -20.14 -24.27 15.09
C GLU A 75 -18.96 -23.36 15.46
N LEU A 76 -17.72 -23.88 15.39
CA LEU A 76 -16.53 -23.07 15.61
C LEU A 76 -16.35 -22.00 14.54
N MET A 77 -16.66 -22.31 13.27
CA MET A 77 -16.55 -21.34 12.19
C MET A 77 -17.59 -20.21 12.32
N ILE A 78 -18.76 -20.49 12.89
CA ILE A 78 -19.79 -19.47 13.18
C ILE A 78 -19.34 -18.51 14.29
N GLN A 79 -18.45 -18.95 15.18
CA GLN A 79 -17.90 -18.14 16.27
C GLN A 79 -16.72 -17.25 15.84
N ILE A 80 -16.28 -17.33 14.58
CA ILE A 80 -15.23 -16.46 14.04
C ILE A 80 -15.76 -15.01 14.02
N PRO A 81 -15.06 -14.06 14.67
CA PRO A 81 -15.48 -12.66 14.68
C PRO A 81 -15.64 -12.11 13.25
N LYS A 82 -16.64 -11.25 13.04
CA LYS A 82 -16.97 -10.66 11.74
C LYS A 82 -15.82 -9.89 11.08
N ASP A 83 -14.82 -9.54 11.88
CA ASP A 83 -13.69 -8.67 11.53
C ASP A 83 -12.41 -9.49 11.28
N HIS A 84 -12.53 -10.82 11.18
CA HIS A 84 -11.38 -11.70 10.97
C HIS A 84 -10.75 -11.48 9.58
N PRO A 85 -9.42 -11.27 9.49
CA PRO A 85 -8.75 -11.00 8.21
C PRO A 85 -8.85 -12.18 7.24
N ILE A 86 -8.98 -11.87 5.94
CA ILE A 86 -8.96 -12.82 4.84
C ILE A 86 -7.50 -13.27 4.61
N LEU A 87 -7.30 -14.57 4.34
CA LEU A 87 -5.96 -15.12 4.07
C LEU A 87 -5.51 -14.73 2.66
N THR A 88 -4.68 -13.70 2.54
CA THR A 88 -3.89 -13.42 1.34
C THR A 88 -2.58 -14.20 1.41
N ILE A 89 -2.56 -15.40 0.83
CA ILE A 89 -1.32 -16.18 0.69
C ILE A 89 -0.64 -15.74 -0.63
N PRO A 90 0.60 -15.21 -0.60
CA PRO A 90 1.28 -14.68 -1.79
C PRO A 90 1.62 -15.73 -2.85
N GLU A 91 1.76 -16.99 -2.44
CA GLU A 91 1.93 -18.14 -3.33
C GLU A 91 0.81 -19.13 -3.07
N LEU A 92 -0.07 -19.28 -4.05
CA LEU A 92 -1.11 -20.30 -4.02
C LEU A 92 -0.46 -21.70 -3.89
N PRO A 93 -1.06 -22.63 -3.14
CA PRO A 93 -0.53 -23.99 -3.01
C PRO A 93 -0.31 -24.62 -4.38
N SER A 94 0.78 -25.37 -4.54
CA SER A 94 1.24 -25.89 -5.85
C SER A 94 0.38 -26.99 -6.47
N CYS A 95 -0.82 -27.24 -5.95
CA CYS A 95 -1.75 -28.24 -6.49
C CYS A 95 -3.17 -27.66 -6.66
N ASP A 96 -3.85 -28.13 -7.69
CA ASP A 96 -5.17 -27.66 -8.11
C ASP A 96 -6.22 -27.78 -6.98
N GLU A 97 -6.13 -28.80 -6.13
CA GLU A 97 -7.03 -28.94 -4.97
C GLU A 97 -6.71 -27.98 -3.82
N GLY A 98 -5.43 -27.58 -3.66
CA GLY A 98 -5.03 -26.57 -2.68
C GLY A 98 -5.46 -25.15 -3.08
N VAL A 99 -5.41 -24.86 -4.40
CA VAL A 99 -6.02 -23.68 -5.00
C VAL A 99 -7.54 -23.70 -4.75
N THR A 100 -8.20 -24.83 -5.04
CA THR A 100 -9.65 -25.01 -4.82
C THR A 100 -10.05 -24.81 -3.37
N LEU A 101 -9.24 -25.26 -2.40
CA LEU A 101 -9.51 -25.08 -0.97
C LEU A 101 -9.37 -23.61 -0.54
N VAL A 102 -8.34 -22.91 -1.00
CA VAL A 102 -8.14 -21.47 -0.74
C VAL A 102 -9.25 -20.66 -1.40
N GLU A 103 -9.63 -21.00 -2.64
CA GLU A 103 -10.76 -20.40 -3.34
C GLU A 103 -12.08 -20.70 -2.64
N SER A 104 -12.30 -21.91 -2.14
CA SER A 104 -13.53 -22.28 -1.40
C SER A 104 -13.62 -21.59 -0.05
N LEU A 105 -12.50 -21.42 0.67
CA LEU A 105 -12.42 -20.64 1.90
C LEU A 105 -12.65 -19.15 1.63
N ASN A 106 -12.02 -18.60 0.59
CA ASN A 106 -12.27 -17.23 0.16
C ASN A 106 -13.70 -17.03 -0.31
N GLN A 107 -14.28 -18.00 -1.01
CA GLN A 107 -15.67 -17.98 -1.46
C GLN A 107 -16.65 -18.15 -0.29
N PHE A 108 -16.30 -18.90 0.75
CA PHE A 108 -17.10 -18.99 1.99
C PHE A 108 -17.04 -17.69 2.79
N LEU A 109 -15.85 -17.09 2.93
CA LEU A 109 -15.66 -15.77 3.54
C LEU A 109 -16.39 -14.68 2.74
N GLN A 110 -16.32 -14.71 1.41
CA GLN A 110 -17.08 -13.83 0.51
C GLN A 110 -18.60 -14.10 0.55
N LYS A 111 -19.04 -15.36 0.61
CA LYS A 111 -20.47 -15.72 0.76
C LYS A 111 -21.06 -15.27 2.08
N SER A 112 -20.24 -15.11 3.12
CA SER A 112 -20.66 -14.49 4.39
C SER A 112 -20.69 -12.95 4.35
N GLN A 113 -20.13 -12.30 3.31
CA GLN A 113 -19.95 -10.85 3.30
C GLN A 113 -20.48 -10.09 2.07
N PHE A 114 -20.74 -10.70 0.90
CA PHE A 114 -20.87 -9.86 -0.31
C PHE A 114 -22.03 -10.08 -1.30
N GLU A 115 -22.77 -11.19 -1.29
CA GLU A 115 -23.77 -11.41 -2.37
C GLU A 115 -25.25 -11.37 -1.95
N GLN A 116 -25.60 -11.75 -0.72
CA GLN A 116 -27.02 -11.71 -0.30
C GLN A 116 -27.51 -10.31 0.07
N ASP A 117 -26.61 -9.42 0.49
CA ASP A 117 -26.95 -8.04 0.85
C ASP A 117 -27.05 -7.12 -0.39
N GLN A 118 -26.40 -7.44 -1.52
CA GLN A 118 -26.45 -6.59 -2.72
C GLN A 118 -27.73 -6.78 -3.53
N GLN A 119 -28.25 -8.00 -3.71
CA GLN A 119 -29.48 -8.19 -4.50
C GLN A 119 -30.78 -7.89 -3.74
N GLN A 120 -30.79 -7.94 -2.40
CA GLN A 120 -31.96 -7.52 -1.61
C GLN A 120 -31.96 -6.02 -1.23
N LYS A 121 -30.80 -5.35 -1.08
CA LYS A 121 -30.77 -3.89 -0.87
C LYS A 121 -30.99 -3.05 -2.13
N ILE A 122 -30.76 -3.59 -3.33
CA ILE A 122 -31.05 -2.87 -4.58
C ILE A 122 -32.57 -2.68 -4.79
N THR A 123 -33.42 -3.44 -4.11
CA THR A 123 -34.89 -3.34 -4.25
C THR A 123 -35.68 -3.04 -2.97
N GLY A 124 -35.05 -2.70 -1.84
CA GLY A 124 -35.84 -2.42 -0.64
C GLY A 124 -35.11 -1.93 0.60
N THR A 125 -34.69 -0.67 0.62
CA THR A 125 -34.96 0.33 1.68
C THR A 125 -34.24 1.63 1.31
N GLN A 126 -34.95 2.75 1.35
CA GLN A 126 -34.33 4.08 1.30
C GLN A 126 -33.29 4.15 2.42
N SER A 127 -32.01 4.10 2.08
CA SER A 127 -30.94 4.26 3.05
C SER A 127 -30.89 5.75 3.42
N ASP A 128 -31.34 6.06 4.63
CA ASP A 128 -31.34 7.42 5.16
C ASP A 128 -29.95 8.06 5.06
N ILE A 129 -29.93 9.33 4.66
CA ILE A 129 -28.72 10.15 4.62
C ILE A 129 -28.26 10.40 6.05
N LEU A 130 -26.97 10.20 6.33
CA LEU A 130 -26.40 10.46 7.64
C LEU A 130 -26.30 11.98 7.87
N GLU A 131 -26.75 12.45 9.04
CA GLU A 131 -26.61 13.86 9.41
C GLU A 131 -25.16 14.25 9.64
N ASN A 132 -24.39 13.34 10.26
CA ASN A 132 -22.93 13.41 10.44
C ASN A 132 -22.35 12.01 10.18
N PRO A 133 -21.78 11.75 8.98
CA PRO A 133 -21.20 10.46 8.65
C PRO A 133 -19.88 10.16 9.36
N GLN A 134 -19.27 11.14 10.04
CA GLN A 134 -17.93 11.05 10.64
C GLN A 134 -16.87 10.54 9.64
N LEU A 135 -16.94 11.00 8.39
CA LEU A 135 -16.07 10.54 7.31
C LEU A 135 -14.59 10.75 7.63
N ALA A 136 -14.24 11.87 8.27
CA ALA A 136 -12.85 12.17 8.58
C ALA A 136 -12.24 11.18 9.58
N SER A 137 -12.98 10.80 10.62
CA SER A 137 -12.52 9.82 11.61
C SER A 137 -12.58 8.39 11.05
N ALA A 138 -13.63 8.05 10.29
CA ALA A 138 -13.78 6.75 9.66
C ALA A 138 -12.66 6.45 8.66
N MET A 139 -12.31 7.40 7.79
CA MET A 139 -11.17 7.25 6.88
C MET A 139 -9.85 7.18 7.64
N ARG A 140 -9.66 7.99 8.69
CA ARG A 140 -8.43 7.95 9.51
C ARG A 140 -8.23 6.59 10.15
N GLU A 141 -9.28 5.99 10.72
CA GLU A 141 -9.16 4.67 11.35
C GLU A 141 -8.99 3.57 10.29
N GLY A 142 -9.81 3.59 9.23
CA GLY A 142 -9.74 2.59 8.16
C GLY A 142 -8.38 2.57 7.45
N THR A 143 -7.72 3.71 7.29
CA THR A 143 -6.41 3.81 6.62
C THR A 143 -5.22 3.61 7.55
N LYS A 144 -5.42 3.41 8.86
CA LYS A 144 -4.33 3.37 9.85
C LYS A 144 -3.27 2.31 9.57
N ILE A 145 -3.68 1.11 9.16
CA ILE A 145 -2.77 0.00 8.87
C ILE A 145 -1.95 0.30 7.61
N VAL A 146 -2.62 0.68 6.52
CA VAL A 146 -1.96 0.99 5.24
C VAL A 146 -1.12 2.26 5.30
N HIS A 147 -1.52 3.26 6.09
CA HIS A 147 -0.70 4.44 6.39
C HIS A 147 0.59 4.02 7.09
N LYS A 148 0.52 3.11 8.08
CA LYS A 148 1.71 2.60 8.75
C LYS A 148 2.62 1.81 7.80
N ALA A 149 2.04 1.03 6.90
CA ALA A 149 2.78 0.33 5.86
C ALA A 149 3.50 1.34 4.93
N ALA A 150 2.81 2.37 4.45
CA ALA A 150 3.38 3.41 3.60
C ALA A 150 4.55 4.18 4.27
N GLU A 151 4.42 4.51 5.56
CA GLU A 151 5.50 5.14 6.34
C GLU A 151 6.73 4.25 6.51
N THR A 152 6.53 2.93 6.50
CA THR A 152 7.58 1.94 6.77
C THR A 152 8.14 1.29 5.51
N SER A 153 7.65 1.69 4.32
CA SER A 153 8.15 1.25 3.03
C SER A 153 9.63 1.60 2.85
N VAL A 154 10.32 0.81 2.02
CA VAL A 154 11.76 0.99 1.76
C VAL A 154 12.04 2.36 1.17
N PHE A 155 11.25 2.76 0.16
CA PHE A 155 11.38 4.06 -0.49
C PHE A 155 11.18 5.21 0.49
N THR A 156 10.12 5.22 1.30
CA THR A 156 9.86 6.29 2.28
C THR A 156 10.99 6.41 3.30
N LYS A 157 11.48 5.28 3.83
CA LYS A 157 12.62 5.28 4.77
C LYS A 157 13.91 5.77 4.13
N ARG A 158 14.18 5.43 2.88
CA ARG A 158 15.33 5.96 2.12
C ARG A 158 15.18 7.47 1.91
N PHE A 159 14.01 7.92 1.47
CA PHE A 159 13.74 9.33 1.24
C PHE A 159 13.91 10.17 2.51
N LEU A 160 13.38 9.71 3.65
CA LEU A 160 13.53 10.40 4.92
C LEU A 160 14.99 10.50 5.42
N ARG A 161 15.84 9.55 5.04
CA ARG A 161 17.29 9.56 5.31
C ARG A 161 18.09 10.40 4.32
N GLY A 162 17.48 10.79 3.20
CA GLY A 162 18.17 11.44 2.09
C GLY A 162 18.88 10.45 1.15
N ASP A 163 18.62 9.15 1.29
CA ASP A 163 19.23 8.07 0.49
C ASP A 163 18.46 7.85 -0.83
N ILE A 164 18.10 8.93 -1.52
CA ILE A 164 17.46 8.89 -2.84
C ILE A 164 18.28 9.72 -3.84
N SER A 165 18.16 9.41 -5.12
CA SER A 165 18.79 10.17 -6.21
C SER A 165 17.83 11.23 -6.78
N ALA A 166 18.39 12.18 -7.55
CA ALA A 166 17.59 13.12 -8.31
C ALA A 166 16.69 12.42 -9.34
N ASP A 167 17.15 11.30 -9.93
CA ASP A 167 16.38 10.52 -10.91
C ASP A 167 15.19 9.79 -10.27
N GLU A 168 15.39 9.20 -9.09
CA GLU A 168 14.30 8.60 -8.30
C GLU A 168 13.26 9.64 -7.92
N TYR A 169 13.71 10.82 -7.45
CA TYR A 169 12.81 11.91 -7.14
C TYR A 169 12.08 12.43 -8.39
N GLY A 170 12.81 12.62 -9.50
CA GLY A 170 12.26 13.02 -10.79
C GLY A 170 11.16 12.07 -11.28
N ARG A 171 11.31 10.76 -11.09
CA ARG A 171 10.26 9.78 -11.40
C ARG A 171 9.08 9.89 -10.44
N TYR A 172 9.33 10.14 -9.16
CA TYR A 172 8.27 10.36 -8.17
C TYR A 172 7.38 11.55 -8.54
N ILE A 173 7.93 12.75 -8.79
CA ILE A 173 7.13 13.90 -9.22
C ILE A 173 6.46 13.69 -10.58
N ASN A 174 7.06 12.95 -11.52
CA ASN A 174 6.38 12.58 -12.77
C ASN A 174 5.16 11.67 -12.52
N SER A 175 5.28 10.72 -11.59
CA SER A 175 4.16 9.86 -11.21
C SER A 175 3.04 10.67 -10.55
N LEU A 176 3.41 11.59 -9.64
CA LEU A 176 2.45 12.52 -9.03
C LEU A 176 1.79 13.42 -10.06
N TYR A 177 2.52 13.96 -11.04
CA TYR A 177 1.95 14.82 -12.08
C TYR A 177 0.69 14.21 -12.69
N PHE A 178 0.76 12.93 -13.09
CA PHE A 178 -0.41 12.24 -13.65
C PHE A 178 -1.51 11.99 -12.60
N VAL A 179 -1.15 11.56 -11.38
CA VAL A 179 -2.14 11.36 -10.31
C VAL A 179 -2.93 12.64 -10.06
N TYR A 180 -2.27 13.78 -9.88
CA TYR A 180 -2.94 15.07 -9.64
C TYR A 180 -3.64 15.58 -10.89
N LEU A 181 -3.06 15.46 -12.08
CA LEU A 181 -3.72 15.83 -13.34
C LEU A 181 -5.09 15.17 -13.47
N TYR A 182 -5.17 13.86 -13.27
CA TYR A 182 -6.43 13.12 -13.39
C TYR A 182 -7.35 13.33 -12.18
N MET A 183 -6.82 13.36 -10.96
CA MET A 183 -7.63 13.65 -9.77
C MET A 183 -8.29 15.02 -9.86
N GLU A 184 -7.53 16.06 -10.22
CA GLU A 184 -8.01 17.43 -10.35
C GLU A 184 -9.00 17.59 -11.51
N SER A 185 -8.77 16.88 -12.63
CA SER A 185 -9.73 16.86 -13.74
C SER A 185 -11.06 16.21 -13.33
N LEU A 186 -11.03 15.13 -12.55
CA LEU A 186 -12.24 14.48 -12.04
C LEU A 186 -12.94 15.34 -10.97
N LEU A 187 -12.18 16.02 -10.10
CA LEU A 187 -12.73 16.97 -9.14
C LEU A 187 -13.41 18.15 -9.86
N GLU A 188 -12.86 18.63 -10.97
CA GLU A 188 -13.49 19.64 -11.83
C GLU A 188 -14.77 19.12 -12.49
N GLU A 189 -14.71 17.92 -13.08
CA GLU A 189 -15.84 17.28 -13.76
C GLU A 189 -17.04 17.08 -12.82
N TYR A 190 -16.78 16.65 -11.58
CA TYR A 190 -17.81 16.38 -10.58
C TYR A 190 -17.98 17.50 -9.54
N LYS A 191 -17.49 18.71 -9.79
CA LYS A 191 -17.48 19.81 -8.80
C LYS A 191 -18.87 20.17 -8.24
N ASP A 192 -19.94 19.93 -9.00
CA ASP A 192 -21.32 20.22 -8.59
C ASP A 192 -21.98 19.04 -7.83
N HIS A 193 -21.33 17.87 -7.79
CA HIS A 193 -21.82 16.71 -7.04
C HIS A 193 -21.89 17.04 -5.54
N PRO A 194 -22.98 16.72 -4.81
CA PRO A 194 -23.21 17.17 -3.44
C PRO A 194 -22.09 16.86 -2.44
N ALA A 195 -21.38 15.74 -2.63
CA ALA A 195 -20.24 15.36 -1.80
C ALA A 195 -18.91 15.96 -2.27
N VAL A 196 -18.70 16.08 -3.59
CA VAL A 196 -17.42 16.55 -4.17
C VAL A 196 -17.27 18.05 -4.00
N LYS A 197 -18.37 18.82 -4.13
CA LYS A 197 -18.38 20.27 -3.88
C LYS A 197 -17.88 20.66 -2.48
N LEU A 198 -17.90 19.73 -1.51
CA LEU A 198 -17.45 19.98 -0.15
C LEU A 198 -15.92 20.02 -0.02
N ILE A 199 -15.23 19.36 -0.96
CA ILE A 199 -13.78 19.19 -1.00
C ILE A 199 -13.10 19.86 -2.21
N TYR A 200 -13.88 20.54 -3.06
CA TYR A 200 -13.39 21.19 -4.26
C TYR A 200 -12.78 22.56 -3.92
N PHE A 201 -11.45 22.59 -3.76
CA PHE A 201 -10.65 23.77 -3.41
C PHE A 201 -9.51 23.99 -4.41
N PRO A 202 -9.82 24.32 -5.68
CA PRO A 202 -8.84 24.33 -6.76
C PRO A 202 -7.74 25.39 -6.56
N ARG A 203 -8.06 26.54 -5.96
CA ARG A 203 -7.08 27.61 -5.74
C ARG A 203 -6.08 27.24 -4.66
N GLU A 204 -6.56 26.60 -3.60
CA GLU A 204 -5.82 26.25 -2.41
C GLU A 204 -4.98 24.99 -2.63
N LEU A 205 -5.55 23.97 -3.27
CA LEU A 205 -5.01 22.61 -3.24
C LEU A 205 -4.44 22.10 -4.56
N ASN A 206 -4.86 22.57 -5.74
CA ASN A 206 -4.38 21.98 -6.99
C ASN A 206 -2.86 22.07 -7.11
N ARG A 207 -2.24 20.97 -7.54
CA ARG A 207 -0.80 20.72 -7.67
C ARG A 207 -0.35 20.51 -9.11
N LYS A 208 -1.24 20.30 -10.08
CA LYS A 208 -0.84 20.08 -11.48
C LYS A 208 0.17 21.13 -11.97
N GLU A 209 -0.17 22.42 -11.83
CA GLU A 209 0.69 23.50 -12.33
C GLU A 209 2.03 23.59 -11.59
N THR A 210 2.05 23.28 -10.29
CA THR A 210 3.29 23.27 -9.51
C THR A 210 4.18 22.08 -9.87
N LEU A 211 3.57 20.92 -10.14
CA LEU A 211 4.26 19.72 -10.64
C LEU A 211 4.82 19.92 -12.05
N GLU A 212 4.14 20.66 -12.93
CA GLU A 212 4.68 21.02 -14.26
C GLU A 212 5.96 21.85 -14.14
N LYS A 213 6.00 22.81 -13.20
CA LYS A 213 7.20 23.61 -12.90
C LYS A 213 8.34 22.75 -12.37
N ASP A 214 8.05 21.85 -11.43
CA ASP A 214 9.06 20.96 -10.86
C ASP A 214 9.59 19.97 -11.91
N LEU A 215 8.73 19.44 -12.79
CA LEU A 215 9.18 18.61 -13.91
C LEU A 215 10.10 19.37 -14.86
N ALA A 216 9.75 20.60 -15.22
CA ALA A 216 10.60 21.44 -16.05
C ALA A 216 11.95 21.74 -15.38
N PHE A 217 11.97 21.92 -14.05
CA PHE A 217 13.20 22.09 -13.29
C PHE A 217 14.11 20.85 -13.34
N PHE A 218 13.57 19.65 -13.09
CA PHE A 218 14.38 18.44 -13.04
C PHE A 218 14.81 17.93 -14.42
N TYR A 219 13.97 18.05 -15.44
CA TYR A 219 14.22 17.44 -16.75
C TYR A 219 14.55 18.45 -17.87
N GLY A 220 14.27 19.74 -17.66
CA GLY A 220 14.23 20.74 -18.72
C GLY A 220 12.87 20.73 -19.45
N PRO A 221 12.47 21.86 -20.06
CA PRO A 221 11.10 22.06 -20.57
C PRO A 221 10.71 21.06 -21.67
N GLU A 222 11.61 20.75 -22.60
CA GLU A 222 11.32 19.85 -23.73
C GLU A 222 11.07 18.40 -23.24
N ARG A 223 11.94 17.89 -22.37
CA ARG A 223 11.79 16.54 -21.81
C ARG A 223 10.61 16.46 -20.85
N ALA A 224 10.37 17.50 -20.05
CA ALA A 224 9.18 17.58 -19.19
C ALA A 224 7.89 17.47 -20.01
N ALA A 225 7.79 18.16 -21.16
CA ALA A 225 6.63 18.06 -22.04
C ALA A 225 6.45 16.64 -22.62
N ALA A 226 7.54 15.97 -23.01
CA ALA A 226 7.49 14.58 -23.46
C ALA A 226 7.04 13.62 -22.34
N LEU A 227 7.55 13.81 -21.12
CA LEU A 227 7.21 13.00 -19.96
C LEU A 227 5.79 13.24 -19.43
N ALA A 228 5.18 14.38 -19.75
CA ALA A 228 3.80 14.71 -19.43
C ALA A 228 2.78 14.09 -20.41
N ASN A 229 3.23 13.42 -21.48
CA ASN A 229 2.34 12.74 -22.41
C ASN A 229 1.70 11.50 -21.75
N PRO A 230 0.36 11.33 -21.74
CA PRO A 230 -0.30 10.16 -21.13
C PRO A 230 0.22 8.78 -21.59
N GLN A 231 0.84 8.68 -22.77
CA GLN A 231 1.43 7.43 -23.24
C GLN A 231 2.67 6.99 -22.44
N THR A 232 3.34 7.91 -21.76
CA THR A 232 4.53 7.64 -20.93
C THR A 232 4.18 7.17 -19.52
N MET A 233 2.89 7.18 -19.13
CA MET A 233 2.46 6.70 -17.82
C MET A 233 2.94 5.26 -17.60
N THR A 234 3.56 5.04 -16.45
CA THR A 234 3.97 3.73 -16.00
C THR A 234 2.76 2.85 -15.63
N PRO A 235 2.92 1.52 -15.56
CA PRO A 235 1.85 0.62 -15.11
C PRO A 235 1.18 1.00 -13.79
N ALA A 236 1.94 1.39 -12.76
CA ALA A 236 1.35 1.78 -11.47
C ALA A 236 0.54 3.08 -11.57
N VAL A 237 1.04 4.08 -12.31
CA VAL A 237 0.29 5.32 -12.58
C VAL A 237 -1.00 5.04 -13.34
N LYS A 238 -0.96 4.21 -14.39
CA LYS A 238 -2.16 3.80 -15.14
C LYS A 238 -3.18 3.12 -14.24
N SER A 239 -2.72 2.26 -13.33
CA SER A 239 -3.58 1.55 -12.37
C SER A 239 -4.25 2.53 -11.41
N TYR A 240 -3.50 3.53 -10.91
CA TYR A 240 -4.06 4.58 -10.04
C TYR A 240 -5.11 5.42 -10.78
N VAL A 241 -4.78 5.92 -11.98
CA VAL A 241 -5.71 6.72 -12.79
C VAL A 241 -6.98 5.92 -13.13
N LYS A 242 -6.84 4.64 -13.45
CA LYS A 242 -7.98 3.75 -13.69
C LYS A 242 -8.83 3.59 -12.43
N ALA A 243 -8.22 3.37 -11.27
CA ALA A 243 -8.95 3.23 -10.02
C ALA A 243 -9.79 4.46 -9.68
N MET A 244 -9.26 5.68 -9.87
CA MET A 244 -10.02 6.92 -9.67
C MET A 244 -11.24 7.01 -10.59
N LYS A 245 -11.07 6.66 -11.88
CA LYS A 245 -12.17 6.64 -12.86
C LYS A 245 -13.22 5.59 -12.52
N ASP A 246 -12.79 4.37 -12.18
CA ASP A 246 -13.69 3.29 -11.77
C ASP A 246 -14.48 3.70 -10.52
N ALA A 247 -13.85 4.37 -9.55
CA ALA A 247 -14.52 4.89 -8.37
C ALA A 247 -15.60 5.91 -8.72
N CYS A 248 -15.31 6.87 -9.61
CA CYS A 248 -16.32 7.83 -10.10
C CYS A 248 -17.50 7.15 -10.79
N ASN A 249 -17.24 6.09 -11.58
CA ASN A 249 -18.29 5.33 -12.25
C ASN A 249 -19.22 4.61 -11.27
N VAL A 250 -18.71 4.19 -10.12
CA VAL A 250 -19.54 3.63 -9.03
C VAL A 250 -20.31 4.74 -8.32
N ASN A 251 -19.60 5.76 -7.83
CA ASN A 251 -20.19 6.93 -7.18
C ASN A 251 -19.15 8.06 -7.11
N PRO A 252 -19.40 9.25 -7.68
CA PRO A 252 -18.47 10.38 -7.62
C PRO A 252 -18.07 10.81 -6.19
N ALA A 253 -18.86 10.51 -5.17
CA ALA A 253 -18.50 10.73 -3.77
C ALA A 253 -17.19 10.03 -3.36
N LEU A 254 -16.81 8.94 -4.05
CA LEU A 254 -15.58 8.21 -3.80
C LEU A 254 -14.30 9.00 -4.13
N LEU A 255 -14.40 10.12 -4.88
CA LEU A 255 -13.27 11.06 -5.04
C LEU A 255 -12.80 11.65 -3.71
N ILE A 256 -13.65 11.66 -2.68
CA ILE A 256 -13.26 12.05 -1.32
C ILE A 256 -12.06 11.25 -0.84
N ALA A 257 -12.03 9.94 -1.10
CA ALA A 257 -10.95 9.06 -0.67
C ALA A 257 -9.58 9.48 -1.24
N HIS A 258 -9.54 9.76 -2.54
CA HIS A 258 -8.31 10.13 -3.24
C HIS A 258 -7.84 11.54 -2.86
N SER A 259 -8.77 12.50 -2.83
CA SER A 259 -8.49 13.88 -2.41
C SER A 259 -7.99 13.95 -0.95
N TYR A 260 -8.65 13.22 -0.04
CA TYR A 260 -8.24 13.11 1.37
C TYR A 260 -6.83 12.55 1.51
N SER A 261 -6.56 11.40 0.89
CA SER A 261 -5.30 10.67 1.06
C SER A 261 -4.12 11.47 0.51
N ARG A 262 -4.31 12.16 -0.61
CA ARG A 262 -3.29 13.00 -1.25
C ARG A 262 -3.11 14.34 -0.53
N TYR A 263 -4.11 15.21 -0.52
CA TYR A 263 -3.93 16.58 -0.04
C TYR A 263 -3.64 16.68 1.46
N LEU A 264 -4.29 15.88 2.31
CA LEU A 264 -3.96 15.91 3.75
C LEU A 264 -2.60 15.29 4.05
N GLY A 265 -2.14 14.35 3.22
CA GLY A 265 -0.79 13.81 3.24
C GLY A 265 0.25 14.88 2.92
N ASP A 266 0.03 15.66 1.86
CA ASP A 266 0.93 16.74 1.42
C ASP A 266 1.05 17.86 2.47
N LEU A 267 -0.07 18.23 3.09
CA LEU A 267 -0.15 19.22 4.17
C LEU A 267 0.35 18.68 5.53
N SER A 268 0.81 17.43 5.58
CA SER A 268 1.33 16.80 6.79
C SER A 268 2.74 16.24 6.55
N GLY A 269 2.85 15.01 6.03
CA GLY A 269 4.14 14.37 5.75
C GLY A 269 4.94 15.05 4.64
N GLY A 270 4.26 15.63 3.65
CA GLY A 270 4.90 16.32 2.52
C GLY A 270 5.83 17.46 2.96
N GLN A 271 5.51 18.16 4.04
CA GLN A 271 6.34 19.25 4.56
C GLN A 271 7.68 18.74 5.15
N ILE A 272 7.70 17.51 5.68
CA ILE A 272 8.93 16.86 6.13
C ILE A 272 9.76 16.42 4.92
N LEU A 273 9.12 15.84 3.90
CA LEU A 273 9.79 15.43 2.65
C LEU A 273 10.43 16.62 1.93
N SER A 274 9.73 17.75 1.83
CA SER A 274 10.26 19.00 1.28
C SER A 274 11.58 19.42 1.95
N LYS A 275 11.61 19.43 3.30
CA LYS A 275 12.82 19.76 4.07
C LYS A 275 13.97 18.78 3.80
N ARG A 276 13.67 17.48 3.65
CA ARG A 276 14.69 16.47 3.33
C ARG A 276 15.21 16.63 1.91
N LEU A 277 14.34 16.88 0.93
CA LEU A 277 14.74 17.11 -0.45
C LEU A 277 15.64 18.34 -0.57
N LYS A 278 15.23 19.46 0.04
CA LYS A 278 15.99 20.71 0.04
C LYS A 278 17.44 20.49 0.48
N LYS A 279 17.63 19.72 1.56
CA LYS A 279 18.94 19.42 2.14
C LYS A 279 19.75 18.40 1.35
N HIS A 280 19.13 17.27 0.98
CA HIS A 280 19.86 16.07 0.56
C HIS A 280 19.96 15.91 -0.96
N ILE A 281 19.06 16.53 -1.73
CA ILE A 281 19.02 16.40 -3.20
C ILE A 281 19.33 17.73 -3.87
N LEU A 282 18.66 18.80 -3.43
CA LEU A 282 18.86 20.12 -4.01
C LEU A 282 20.13 20.81 -3.51
N HIS A 283 20.63 20.40 -2.34
CA HIS A 283 21.78 21.01 -1.66
C HIS A 283 21.65 22.54 -1.52
N TYR A 284 20.43 23.03 -1.32
CA TYR A 284 20.18 24.43 -1.01
C TYR A 284 20.70 24.72 0.40
N ASP A 285 21.57 25.72 0.51
CA ASP A 285 22.08 26.20 1.79
C ASP A 285 21.01 26.99 2.55
N ASP A 286 21.29 27.31 3.81
CA ASP A 286 20.38 28.10 4.66
C ASP A 286 20.19 29.55 4.15
N THR A 287 20.96 29.98 3.14
CA THR A 287 20.89 31.34 2.56
C THR A 287 19.97 31.43 1.33
N THR A 288 19.69 30.29 0.69
CA THR A 288 18.72 30.13 -0.41
C THR A 288 17.32 29.78 0.11
N TRP A 289 16.92 30.39 1.25
CA TRP A 289 15.67 30.06 1.93
C TRP A 289 14.42 30.26 1.04
N ASP A 290 14.47 31.28 0.16
CA ASP A 290 13.32 31.75 -0.61
C ASP A 290 13.12 31.06 -1.98
N SER A 291 14.06 30.20 -2.43
CA SER A 291 13.85 29.47 -3.69
C SER A 291 12.89 28.30 -3.50
N SER A 292 11.81 28.30 -4.29
CA SER A 292 10.85 27.20 -4.40
C SER A 292 11.12 26.30 -5.61
N GLU A 293 12.20 26.56 -6.36
CA GLU A 293 12.56 25.78 -7.54
C GLU A 293 12.79 24.30 -7.18
N GLY A 294 12.17 23.39 -7.94
CA GLY A 294 12.19 21.95 -7.67
C GLY A 294 11.37 21.50 -6.45
N LEU A 295 10.66 22.42 -5.78
CA LEU A 295 9.86 22.19 -4.59
C LEU A 295 8.44 22.77 -4.67
N ASN A 296 8.03 23.32 -5.82
CA ASN A 296 6.76 24.02 -5.99
C ASN A 296 5.56 23.18 -5.52
N PHE A 297 5.59 21.87 -5.75
CA PHE A 297 4.58 20.91 -5.29
C PHE A 297 4.23 21.06 -3.79
N TYR A 298 5.23 21.29 -2.94
CA TYR A 298 5.06 21.35 -1.49
C TYR A 298 4.62 22.71 -0.97
N TYR A 299 4.63 23.74 -1.81
CA TYR A 299 4.25 25.11 -1.43
C TYR A 299 2.78 25.37 -1.72
N PHE A 300 2.02 25.69 -0.67
CA PHE A 300 0.59 25.99 -0.74
C PHE A 300 0.37 27.50 -0.56
N ASN A 301 0.78 28.29 -1.55
CA ASN A 301 0.85 29.76 -1.44
C ASN A 301 -0.51 30.45 -1.24
N ASN A 302 -1.59 29.81 -1.66
CA ASN A 302 -2.96 30.32 -1.50
C ASN A 302 -3.63 29.82 -0.22
N LEU A 303 -2.93 29.02 0.57
CA LEU A 303 -3.43 28.50 1.83
C LEU A 303 -3.01 29.43 2.95
N GLY A 304 -3.95 29.75 3.84
CA GLY A 304 -3.63 30.40 5.11
C GLY A 304 -2.92 29.43 6.06
N ASN A 305 -3.39 29.34 7.30
CA ASN A 305 -2.84 28.38 8.24
C ASN A 305 -3.17 26.93 7.82
N GLN A 306 -2.13 26.13 7.57
CA GLN A 306 -2.30 24.73 7.13
C GLN A 306 -3.05 23.87 8.15
N ALA A 307 -2.82 24.07 9.45
CA ALA A 307 -3.48 23.29 10.49
C ALA A 307 -4.97 23.61 10.57
N GLU A 308 -5.33 24.90 10.50
CA GLU A 308 -6.72 25.35 10.44
C GLU A 308 -7.41 24.83 9.19
N PHE A 309 -6.77 24.91 8.02
CA PHE A 309 -7.34 24.39 6.78
C PHE A 309 -7.58 22.87 6.84
N LYS A 310 -6.65 22.09 7.42
CA LYS A 310 -6.87 20.64 7.60
C LYS A 310 -8.05 20.34 8.52
N ASN A 311 -8.29 21.15 9.54
CA ASN A 311 -9.45 20.99 10.42
C ASN A 311 -10.74 21.35 9.69
N PHE A 312 -10.75 22.50 9.00
CA PHE A 312 -11.85 22.93 8.14
C PHE A 312 -12.20 21.86 7.08
N TYR A 313 -11.20 21.30 6.39
CA TYR A 313 -11.41 20.23 5.41
C TYR A 313 -12.09 19.00 6.05
N ARG A 314 -11.70 18.60 7.26
CA ARG A 314 -12.33 17.48 7.99
C ARG A 314 -13.77 17.80 8.40
N GLU A 315 -14.04 19.00 8.90
CA GLU A 315 -15.40 19.44 9.23
C GLU A 315 -16.32 19.41 7.99
N ARG A 316 -15.78 19.78 6.82
CA ARG A 316 -16.50 19.68 5.54
C ARG A 316 -16.85 18.25 5.18
N LEU A 317 -15.91 17.30 5.36
CA LEU A 317 -16.18 15.87 5.16
C LEU A 317 -17.29 15.37 6.07
N ASP A 318 -17.26 15.76 7.36
CA ASP A 318 -18.27 15.35 8.34
C ASP A 318 -19.63 16.03 8.12
N SER A 319 -19.73 16.98 7.18
CA SER A 319 -21.00 17.56 6.71
C SER A 319 -21.59 16.88 5.47
N ALA A 320 -20.89 15.90 4.89
CA ALA A 320 -21.28 15.25 3.64
C ALA A 320 -22.58 14.47 3.78
N LYS A 321 -23.50 14.72 2.85
CA LYS A 321 -24.80 14.06 2.78
C LYS A 321 -24.67 12.71 2.06
N VAL A 322 -24.02 11.77 2.73
CA VAL A 322 -23.84 10.39 2.27
C VAL A 322 -24.60 9.43 3.19
N ASN A 323 -25.01 8.30 2.64
CA ASN A 323 -25.58 7.22 3.42
C ASN A 323 -24.49 6.26 3.95
N ALA A 324 -24.84 5.31 4.81
CA ALA A 324 -23.89 4.38 5.42
C ALA A 324 -23.11 3.56 4.38
N VAL A 325 -23.78 3.09 3.32
CA VAL A 325 -23.14 2.32 2.25
C VAL A 325 -22.07 3.16 1.53
N THR A 326 -22.41 4.39 1.15
CA THR A 326 -21.47 5.30 0.51
C THR A 326 -20.30 5.64 1.43
N ARG A 327 -20.55 5.83 2.74
CA ARG A 327 -19.49 6.06 3.74
C ARG A 327 -18.50 4.90 3.76
N ASP A 328 -18.97 3.66 3.82
CA ASP A 328 -18.12 2.48 3.91
C ASP A 328 -17.34 2.24 2.59
N LEU A 329 -17.95 2.55 1.44
CA LEU A 329 -17.27 2.56 0.16
C LEU A 329 -16.16 3.63 0.10
N ILE A 330 -16.40 4.84 0.64
CA ILE A 330 -15.37 5.90 0.72
C ILE A 330 -14.18 5.43 1.57
N VAL A 331 -14.43 4.78 2.71
CA VAL A 331 -13.34 4.25 3.56
C VAL A 331 -12.55 3.16 2.82
N THR A 332 -13.24 2.25 2.14
CA THR A 332 -12.60 1.19 1.35
C THR A 332 -11.75 1.78 0.22
N GLU A 333 -12.27 2.77 -0.50
CA GLU A 333 -11.53 3.45 -1.56
C GLU A 333 -10.34 4.25 -1.01
N ALA A 334 -10.43 4.76 0.23
CA ALA A 334 -9.30 5.44 0.87
C ALA A 334 -8.15 4.47 1.14
N VAL A 335 -8.45 3.26 1.64
CA VAL A 335 -7.45 2.19 1.80
C VAL A 335 -6.78 1.86 0.47
N LYS A 336 -7.58 1.66 -0.58
CA LYS A 336 -7.08 1.41 -1.94
C LYS A 336 -6.21 2.56 -2.47
N SER A 337 -6.58 3.81 -2.17
CA SER A 337 -5.76 4.98 -2.53
C SER A 337 -4.37 4.88 -1.90
N PHE A 338 -4.25 4.49 -0.63
CA PHE A 338 -2.94 4.27 0.02
C PHE A 338 -2.15 3.13 -0.63
N GLU A 339 -2.79 2.01 -0.94
CA GLU A 339 -2.14 0.87 -1.62
C GLU A 339 -1.59 1.27 -2.99
N LEU A 340 -2.34 2.04 -3.77
CA LEU A 340 -1.89 2.58 -5.04
C LEU A 340 -0.69 3.51 -4.90
N ASN A 341 -0.63 4.31 -3.83
CA ASN A 341 0.54 5.13 -3.52
C ASN A 341 1.78 4.28 -3.17
N ILE A 342 1.59 3.18 -2.43
CA ILE A 342 2.68 2.23 -2.14
C ILE A 342 3.19 1.60 -3.45
N ALA A 343 2.27 1.17 -4.33
CA ALA A 343 2.64 0.61 -5.63
C ALA A 343 3.44 1.58 -6.51
N LEU A 344 3.18 2.90 -6.44
CA LEU A 344 4.02 3.89 -7.10
C LEU A 344 5.46 3.88 -6.56
N PHE A 345 5.63 3.78 -5.24
CA PHE A 345 6.95 3.75 -4.62
C PHE A 345 7.73 2.47 -4.96
N ASP A 346 7.04 1.33 -4.96
CA ASP A 346 7.64 0.04 -5.31
C ASP A 346 8.07 0.05 -6.78
N GLU A 347 7.24 0.56 -7.69
CA GLU A 347 7.61 0.67 -9.11
C GLU A 347 8.81 1.61 -9.34
N ILE A 348 8.93 2.70 -8.59
CA ILE A 348 10.10 3.59 -8.65
C ILE A 348 11.36 2.84 -8.21
N GLN A 349 11.27 2.05 -7.13
CA GLN A 349 12.37 1.23 -6.64
C GLN A 349 12.80 0.20 -7.69
N ASP A 350 11.85 -0.52 -8.28
CA ASP A 350 12.12 -1.51 -9.32
C ASP A 350 12.78 -0.90 -10.55
N LEU A 351 12.31 0.28 -10.99
CA LEU A 351 12.93 1.01 -12.10
C LEU A 351 14.34 1.51 -11.76
N SER A 352 14.56 1.91 -10.51
CA SER A 352 15.88 2.34 -10.01
C SER A 352 16.87 1.18 -10.04
N ASP A 353 16.49 0.04 -9.47
CA ASP A 353 17.34 -1.15 -9.39
C ASP A 353 17.62 -1.76 -10.78
N ALA A 354 16.66 -1.63 -11.71
CA ALA A 354 16.83 -2.03 -13.10
C ALA A 354 17.61 -1.02 -13.97
N GLY A 355 17.97 0.16 -13.45
CA GLY A 355 18.64 1.21 -14.22
C GLY A 355 17.78 1.78 -15.36
N LYS A 356 16.46 1.80 -15.18
CA LYS A 356 15.45 2.23 -16.18
C LYS A 356 14.82 3.59 -15.88
N LEU A 357 15.35 4.32 -14.89
CA LEU A 357 14.90 5.67 -14.60
C LEU A 357 15.34 6.63 -15.70
N GLU A 358 14.50 7.63 -15.95
CA GLU A 358 14.84 8.74 -16.83
C GLU A 358 15.84 9.64 -16.09
N VAL A 359 16.97 9.92 -16.74
CA VAL A 359 18.01 10.75 -16.13
C VAL A 359 17.55 12.20 -16.09
N THR A 360 17.66 12.81 -14.93
CA THR A 360 17.38 14.23 -14.73
C THR A 360 18.47 15.10 -15.34
N SER A 361 18.09 16.28 -15.82
CA SER A 361 19.01 17.32 -16.28
C SER A 361 19.58 18.14 -15.11
N PHE A 362 19.01 17.97 -13.92
CA PHE A 362 19.43 18.65 -12.69
C PHE A 362 20.87 18.28 -12.31
N LYS A 363 21.69 19.32 -12.06
CA LYS A 363 23.03 19.18 -11.49
C LYS A 363 23.09 20.00 -10.21
N PRO A 364 23.44 19.41 -9.05
CA PRO A 364 23.64 20.16 -7.82
C PRO A 364 24.64 21.30 -8.02
N GLN A 365 24.38 22.46 -7.45
CA GLN A 365 25.25 23.64 -7.58
C GLN A 365 26.68 23.42 -7.00
N ASN A 366 26.90 22.37 -6.21
CA ASN A 366 28.18 22.06 -5.58
C ASN A 366 29.27 21.48 -6.52
N ASP A 367 28.94 21.15 -7.77
CA ASP A 367 29.96 20.70 -8.73
C ASP A 367 30.85 21.82 -9.27
N MET A 368 30.59 23.09 -8.92
CA MET A 368 31.40 24.24 -9.35
C MET A 368 32.58 24.59 -8.42
N PHE A 369 32.70 23.96 -7.23
CA PHE A 369 33.72 24.31 -6.23
C PHE A 369 34.49 23.14 -5.58
N THR A 370 34.42 21.92 -6.11
CA THR A 370 35.28 20.84 -5.59
C THR A 370 36.69 20.94 -6.16
N THR A 371 37.61 21.49 -5.37
CA THR A 371 39.05 21.47 -5.73
C THR A 371 39.57 20.03 -5.75
N PRO A 372 40.63 19.72 -6.54
CA PRO A 372 41.16 18.36 -6.68
C PRO A 372 41.55 17.66 -5.37
N LYS A 373 41.79 18.43 -4.29
CA LYS A 373 42.13 17.91 -2.96
C LYS A 373 40.97 17.22 -2.24
N GLU A 374 39.72 17.66 -2.42
CA GLU A 374 38.57 17.02 -1.78
C GLU A 374 38.15 15.71 -2.47
N LYS A 375 38.32 15.63 -3.79
CA LYS A 375 38.14 14.37 -4.55
C LYS A 375 39.14 13.29 -4.11
N ALA A 376 40.34 13.67 -3.67
CA ALA A 376 41.32 12.74 -3.13
C ALA A 376 40.94 12.22 -1.73
N SER A 377 40.35 13.06 -0.88
CA SER A 377 39.89 12.68 0.47
C SER A 377 38.74 11.67 0.42
N ILE A 378 37.72 11.91 -0.43
CA ILE A 378 36.57 11.02 -0.61
C ILE A 378 36.99 9.68 -1.22
N ARG A 379 38.00 9.67 -2.09
CA ARG A 379 38.56 8.43 -2.65
C ARG A 379 39.33 7.64 -1.59
N ASN A 380 40.02 8.31 -0.66
CA ASN A 380 40.76 7.64 0.42
C ASN A 380 39.82 7.01 1.46
N ASP A 381 38.66 7.62 1.73
CA ASP A 381 37.63 7.06 2.61
C ASP A 381 36.93 5.83 2.00
N ARG A 382 36.74 5.79 0.68
CA ARG A 382 36.27 4.56 0.01
C ARG A 382 37.30 3.44 0.05
N LEU A 383 38.60 3.76 0.01
CA LEU A 383 39.67 2.75 0.14
C LEU A 383 39.85 2.25 1.59
N SER A 384 39.60 3.09 2.61
CA SER A 384 39.66 2.67 4.02
C SER A 384 38.52 1.69 4.38
N HIS A 385 37.33 1.88 3.80
CA HIS A 385 36.20 0.94 3.94
C HIS A 385 36.43 -0.41 3.23
N ILE A 386 37.16 -0.43 2.11
CA ILE A 386 37.52 -1.68 1.43
C ILE A 386 38.54 -2.48 2.26
N HIS A 387 39.47 -1.83 2.97
CA HIS A 387 40.39 -2.51 3.88
C HIS A 387 39.67 -3.22 5.04
N TRP A 388 38.64 -2.61 5.65
CA TRP A 388 37.85 -3.25 6.71
C TRP A 388 37.08 -4.50 6.22
N LEU A 389 36.58 -4.49 4.98
CA LEU A 389 35.91 -5.66 4.39
C LEU A 389 36.89 -6.81 4.11
N THR A 390 38.14 -6.52 3.73
CA THR A 390 39.17 -7.57 3.52
C THR A 390 39.68 -8.19 4.82
N VAL A 391 39.78 -7.42 5.92
CA VAL A 391 40.19 -7.94 7.22
C VAL A 391 39.08 -8.81 7.83
N ALA A 392 37.81 -8.43 7.70
CA ALA A 392 36.68 -9.23 8.19
C ALA A 392 36.55 -10.60 7.48
N ALA A 393 36.83 -10.66 6.17
CA ALA A 393 36.83 -11.92 5.42
C ALA A 393 37.97 -12.88 5.83
N ALA A 394 39.13 -12.34 6.21
CA ALA A 394 40.27 -13.15 6.67
C ALA A 394 40.03 -13.78 8.05
N THR A 395 39.34 -13.09 8.98
CA THR A 395 39.03 -13.63 10.31
C THR A 395 37.99 -14.76 10.26
N VAL A 396 37.03 -14.69 9.34
CA VAL A 396 36.02 -15.75 9.13
C VAL A 396 36.65 -16.99 8.48
N ALA A 397 37.61 -16.82 7.56
CA ALA A 397 38.31 -17.94 6.94
C ALA A 397 39.21 -18.70 7.93
N VAL A 398 39.89 -18.02 8.85
CA VAL A 398 40.71 -18.66 9.89
C VAL A 398 39.82 -19.35 10.94
N GLY A 399 38.68 -18.76 11.29
CA GLY A 399 37.70 -19.38 12.20
C GLY A 399 37.09 -20.66 11.65
N ALA A 400 36.77 -20.71 10.34
CA ALA A 400 36.22 -21.90 9.69
C ALA A 400 37.23 -23.06 9.60
N VAL A 401 38.52 -22.76 9.40
CA VAL A 401 39.59 -23.78 9.33
C VAL A 401 39.91 -24.36 10.72
N ILE A 402 39.79 -23.56 11.79
CA ILE A 402 39.98 -24.05 13.17
C ILE A 402 38.77 -24.89 13.60
N HIS A 403 37.54 -24.48 13.28
CA HIS A 403 36.34 -25.25 13.62
C HIS A 403 36.29 -26.62 12.92
N HIS A 404 36.77 -26.71 11.67
CA HIS A 404 36.80 -27.98 10.93
C HIS A 404 37.91 -28.96 11.41
N ARG A 405 38.89 -28.50 12.19
CA ARG A 405 39.93 -29.36 12.81
C ARG A 405 39.54 -29.92 14.18
N PHE A 406 38.51 -29.37 14.83
CA PHE A 406 38.04 -29.83 16.15
C PHE A 406 36.85 -30.80 16.10
N LEU A 407 36.31 -31.08 14.90
CA LEU A 407 35.17 -32.00 14.68
C LEU A 407 35.52 -33.22 13.82
N LYS A 408 36.76 -33.71 13.90
CA LYS A 408 37.16 -35.04 13.43
C LYS A 408 37.83 -35.82 14.53
#